data_AF-A0A932IJD4-F1
#
_entry.id   AF-A0A932IJD4-F1
#
_cell.length_a   1.000
_cell.length_b   1.000
_cell.length_c   1.000
_cell.angle_alpha   90.00
_cell.angle_beta   90.00
_cell.angle_gamma   90.00
#
_symmetry.space_group_name_H-M   'P 1'
#
loop_
_entity.id
_entity.type
_entity.pdbx_description
1 polymer ?
#
loop_
_entity_poly.entity_id
_entity_poly.type
_entity_poly.pdbx_seq_one_letter_code
_entity_poly.pdbx_strand_id
1 'polypeptide(L)'
;DGACTPERNAKNALVIANAVPTIAAVSIPDADGQAERDEVLSCDWSGWDDPDGDPATVTYAWFVTPTGASAAAPIAGATASTLTIDSSLAAGDAVGCRVTPINGDAAGVARESDNRILIVAPAPVAPTVAVEAPAGAEGTATCVLEHAGKWIPAGARWTWYWSRNGEAETVGAQTLDADAITSCDLLRCRAAITDAGVDLSSNIASLQMALGADCDDGNPCTTGVCFAGGGCNMVPVDGRACDDGDPCTDQEWCAGGSCVGSVDLCTEDRLSVTATSIVRPALAATPAGGWVAQWLGPASSQQWLRATDGDESRLGTELNVAAGSGSAFWNEPVVASDGSMAVLRVEEGPAQLYVSCGGCTAQSAVGIHLQRYSSTLGAPGGIDDQVVSHLYWSATATYPYWGVRQAGIGPAKVQLVALGDGRLGVLRAYENGAARSGLVMTPIGADQAVGADITLVGPAAMGSHELWDVASVPDGSNRILAVWVGPDGKSVFVDRFSATGVEEFNAPLAVATLADAVNAVRVVAMANGRFVVLWEGAGVDGSGLGIAGQRFDDQGSLLG
;
A
#
# COMPACT_ATOMS: atom_id res chain seq x y z
N ASP A 1 -118.55 -6.68 88.54
CA ASP A 1 -118.46 -7.20 87.16
C ASP A 1 -117.00 -7.45 86.79
N GLY A 2 -116.75 -8.63 86.21
CA GLY A 2 -115.46 -9.32 86.11
C GLY A 2 -114.30 -8.55 85.45
N ALA A 3 -113.06 -8.99 85.55
CA ALA A 3 -112.61 -10.37 85.27
C ALA A 3 -111.30 -10.78 85.99
N CYS A 4 -111.05 -12.09 85.99
CA CYS A 4 -109.90 -12.81 86.55
C CYS A 4 -108.56 -12.58 85.81
N THR A 5 -107.49 -12.97 86.52
CA THR A 5 -106.06 -13.24 86.20
C THR A 5 -105.84 -14.16 84.96
N PRO A 6 -104.62 -14.59 84.52
CA PRO A 6 -103.29 -14.55 85.15
C PRO A 6 -102.01 -14.42 84.24
N GLU A 7 -100.88 -14.28 84.94
CA GLU A 7 -99.58 -14.94 84.71
C GLU A 7 -98.52 -14.46 83.68
N ARG A 8 -97.32 -14.30 84.26
CA ARG A 8 -95.97 -14.61 83.75
C ARG A 8 -95.60 -14.03 82.38
N ASN A 9 -94.81 -12.95 82.42
CA ASN A 9 -93.69 -12.84 81.48
C ASN A 9 -92.39 -12.75 82.27
N ALA A 10 -91.49 -13.67 81.93
CA ALA A 10 -90.26 -13.97 82.61
C ALA A 10 -89.33 -12.76 82.74
N LYS A 11 -88.73 -12.60 83.92
CA LYS A 11 -87.38 -12.03 84.04
C LYS A 11 -86.37 -13.08 83.53
N ASN A 12 -86.32 -13.31 82.23
CA ASN A 12 -85.14 -13.90 81.61
C ASN A 12 -84.63 -12.86 80.62
N ALA A 13 -83.68 -12.04 81.06
CA ALA A 13 -82.80 -11.38 80.12
C ALA A 13 -81.98 -12.50 79.45
N LEU A 14 -82.36 -12.89 78.23
CA LEU A 14 -81.51 -13.71 77.40
C LEU A 14 -80.35 -12.81 76.97
N VAL A 15 -79.21 -12.96 77.62
CA VAL A 15 -77.95 -12.44 77.08
C VAL A 15 -77.64 -13.34 75.89
N ILE A 16 -77.80 -12.83 74.67
CA ILE A 16 -77.18 -13.46 73.51
C ILE A 16 -75.69 -13.23 73.72
N ALA A 17 -75.00 -14.29 74.16
CA ALA A 17 -73.56 -14.25 74.31
C ALA A 17 -72.94 -14.24 72.92
N ASN A 18 -72.00 -13.32 72.70
CA ASN A 18 -71.19 -13.27 71.49
C ASN A 18 -70.50 -14.63 71.31
N ALA A 19 -70.86 -15.35 70.26
CA ALA A 19 -70.25 -16.61 69.90
C ALA A 19 -68.89 -16.34 69.25
N VAL A 20 -67.91 -17.19 69.56
CA VAL A 20 -66.60 -17.11 68.92
C VAL A 20 -66.66 -17.77 67.54
N PRO A 21 -66.20 -17.10 66.47
CA PRO A 21 -66.25 -17.61 65.11
C PRO A 21 -65.27 -18.76 64.91
N THR A 22 -65.49 -19.55 63.85
CA THR A 22 -64.61 -20.65 63.44
C THR A 22 -64.20 -20.55 61.98
N ILE A 23 -63.08 -21.20 61.66
CA ILE A 23 -62.57 -21.38 60.29
C ILE A 23 -62.28 -22.86 60.06
N ALA A 24 -62.59 -23.35 58.85
CA ALA A 24 -62.48 -24.78 58.54
C ALA A 24 -61.06 -25.18 58.10
N ALA A 25 -60.36 -24.33 57.36
CA ALA A 25 -59.05 -24.62 56.78
C ALA A 25 -58.17 -23.38 56.66
N VAL A 26 -56.86 -23.61 56.70
CA VAL A 26 -55.81 -22.61 56.44
C VAL A 26 -54.80 -23.27 55.50
N SER A 27 -54.33 -22.54 54.49
CA SER A 27 -53.38 -23.06 53.51
C SER A 27 -52.50 -21.95 52.98
N ILE A 28 -51.28 -22.30 52.58
CA ILE A 28 -50.44 -21.40 51.79
C ILE A 28 -50.53 -21.88 50.35
N PRO A 29 -51.22 -21.17 49.44
CA PRO A 29 -51.37 -21.60 48.06
C PRO A 29 -50.01 -21.54 47.35
N ASP A 30 -49.38 -22.70 47.24
CA ASP A 30 -48.18 -22.89 46.45
C ASP A 30 -48.24 -24.27 45.79
N ALA A 31 -48.01 -24.32 44.47
CA ALA A 31 -48.26 -25.50 43.67
C ALA A 31 -47.16 -26.57 43.80
N ASP A 32 -45.92 -26.17 44.07
CA ASP A 32 -44.79 -27.08 44.25
C ASP A 32 -44.37 -27.22 45.73
N GLY A 33 -44.94 -26.38 46.61
CA GLY A 33 -44.70 -26.43 48.04
C GLY A 33 -43.34 -25.88 48.44
N GLN A 34 -42.70 -25.13 47.54
CA GLN A 34 -41.41 -24.50 47.73
C GLN A 34 -41.54 -23.00 47.58
N ALA A 35 -40.57 -22.25 48.12
CA ALA A 35 -40.47 -20.82 47.87
C ALA A 35 -39.03 -20.36 47.84
N GLU A 36 -38.77 -19.38 46.99
CA GLU A 36 -37.47 -18.75 46.83
C GLU A 36 -37.37 -17.43 47.59
N ARG A 37 -36.15 -16.90 47.69
CA ARG A 37 -35.90 -15.59 48.28
C ARG A 37 -36.61 -14.49 47.47
N ASP A 38 -37.12 -13.48 48.17
CA ASP A 38 -37.90 -12.35 47.65
C ASP A 38 -39.34 -12.68 47.19
N GLU A 39 -39.76 -13.95 47.25
CA GLU A 39 -41.16 -14.33 47.00
C GLU A 39 -42.08 -13.92 48.15
N VAL A 40 -43.37 -13.70 47.83
CA VAL A 40 -44.39 -13.30 48.78
C VAL A 40 -45.43 -14.41 48.92
N LEU A 41 -45.43 -15.07 50.08
CA LEU A 41 -46.42 -16.08 50.43
C LEU A 41 -47.71 -15.42 50.91
N SER A 42 -48.85 -16.04 50.56
CA SER A 42 -50.18 -15.68 51.08
C SER A 42 -50.64 -16.71 52.11
N CYS A 43 -51.28 -16.29 53.19
CA CYS A 43 -51.93 -17.18 54.14
C CYS A 43 -53.44 -17.15 53.92
N ASP A 44 -53.92 -18.13 53.18
CA ASP A 44 -55.31 -18.23 52.79
C ASP A 44 -56.09 -19.06 53.82
N TRP A 45 -57.38 -18.76 53.98
CA TRP A 45 -58.28 -19.49 54.86
C TRP A 45 -59.67 -19.57 54.26
N SER A 46 -60.46 -20.56 54.70
CA SER A 46 -61.82 -20.77 54.20
C SER A 46 -62.74 -21.40 55.24
N GLY A 47 -64.05 -21.43 54.94
CA GLY A 47 -65.08 -22.00 55.81
C GLY A 47 -65.31 -21.18 57.07
N TRP A 48 -65.46 -19.86 56.93
CA TRP A 48 -65.91 -18.99 58.01
C TRP A 48 -67.32 -19.39 58.44
N ASP A 49 -67.49 -19.62 59.73
CA ASP A 49 -68.78 -19.84 60.35
C ASP A 49 -68.83 -19.02 61.64
N ASP A 50 -69.77 -18.08 61.68
CA ASP A 50 -70.05 -17.26 62.84
C ASP A 50 -71.55 -17.33 63.17
N PRO A 51 -71.92 -17.87 64.34
CA PRO A 51 -73.33 -18.01 64.74
C PRO A 51 -74.10 -16.68 64.82
N ASP A 52 -73.40 -15.55 64.98
CA ASP A 52 -73.99 -14.21 65.11
C ASP A 52 -74.12 -13.47 63.77
N GLY A 53 -73.49 -13.99 62.71
CA GLY A 53 -73.54 -13.44 61.35
C GLY A 53 -72.60 -12.25 61.14
N ASP A 54 -71.60 -12.07 62.01
CA ASP A 54 -70.60 -11.02 61.90
C ASP A 54 -69.66 -11.24 60.70
N PRO A 55 -69.17 -10.15 60.08
CA PRO A 55 -68.23 -10.24 58.97
C PRO A 55 -66.90 -10.83 59.44
N ALA A 56 -66.27 -11.59 58.54
CA ALA A 56 -65.03 -12.29 58.84
C ALA A 56 -63.91 -11.34 59.28
N THR A 57 -63.41 -11.57 60.51
CA THR A 57 -62.29 -10.85 61.10
C THR A 57 -61.29 -11.86 61.65
N VAL A 58 -60.02 -11.73 61.28
CA VAL A 58 -58.96 -12.69 61.65
C VAL A 58 -57.65 -11.98 61.98
N THR A 59 -56.77 -12.64 62.72
CA THR A 59 -55.35 -12.28 62.85
C THR A 59 -54.46 -13.38 62.32
N TYR A 60 -53.27 -12.99 61.84
CA TYR A 60 -52.28 -13.88 61.27
C TYR A 60 -51.04 -13.96 62.16
N ALA A 61 -50.38 -15.11 62.12
CA ALA A 61 -49.03 -15.30 62.65
C ALA A 61 -48.27 -16.28 61.76
N TRP A 62 -47.00 -16.00 61.48
CA TRP A 62 -46.15 -16.89 60.69
C TRP A 62 -45.12 -17.61 61.57
N PHE A 63 -44.74 -18.81 61.15
CA PHE A 63 -43.83 -19.71 61.86
C PHE A 63 -42.79 -20.25 60.89
N VAL A 64 -41.55 -20.36 61.37
CA VAL A 64 -40.46 -21.02 60.67
C VAL A 64 -40.04 -22.25 61.44
N THR A 65 -39.83 -23.36 60.75
CA THR A 65 -39.16 -24.54 61.26
C THR A 65 -37.77 -24.58 60.65
N PRO A 66 -36.72 -24.14 61.38
CA PRO A 66 -35.38 -24.17 60.84
C PRO A 66 -34.94 -25.57 60.45
N THR A 67 -34.04 -25.67 59.47
CA THR A 67 -33.50 -26.96 59.02
C THR A 67 -32.94 -27.77 60.20
N GLY A 68 -33.46 -28.99 60.39
CA GLY A 68 -33.04 -29.89 61.48
C GLY A 68 -33.66 -29.60 62.85
N ALA A 69 -34.51 -28.58 62.97
CA ALA A 69 -35.31 -28.35 64.17
C ALA A 69 -36.54 -29.26 64.19
N SER A 70 -36.92 -29.72 65.39
CA SER A 70 -38.13 -30.55 65.60
C SER A 70 -39.39 -29.75 65.89
N ALA A 71 -39.29 -28.42 66.03
CA ALA A 71 -40.40 -27.54 66.38
C ALA A 71 -40.34 -26.22 65.62
N ALA A 72 -41.52 -25.70 65.27
CA ALA A 72 -41.67 -24.41 64.63
C ALA A 72 -41.57 -23.26 65.66
N ALA A 73 -40.88 -22.18 65.29
CA ALA A 73 -40.74 -20.96 66.07
C ALA A 73 -41.51 -19.81 65.39
N PRO A 74 -42.12 -18.88 66.16
CA PRO A 74 -42.80 -17.73 65.59
C PRO A 74 -41.81 -16.78 64.92
N ILE A 75 -42.18 -16.28 63.74
CA ILE A 75 -41.45 -15.19 63.05
C ILE A 75 -41.92 -13.88 63.67
N ALA A 76 -41.04 -13.22 64.42
CA ALA A 76 -41.39 -12.02 65.17
C ALA A 76 -41.87 -10.89 64.24
N GLY A 77 -43.06 -10.33 64.52
CA GLY A 77 -43.64 -9.23 63.75
C GLY A 77 -44.37 -9.62 62.46
N ALA A 78 -44.33 -10.89 62.05
CA ALA A 78 -45.05 -11.37 60.88
C ALA A 78 -46.54 -11.63 61.21
N THR A 79 -47.34 -10.56 61.23
CA THR A 79 -48.77 -10.59 61.57
C THR A 79 -49.72 -10.23 60.41
N ALA A 80 -49.16 -10.00 59.22
CA ALA A 80 -49.92 -9.75 58.00
C ALA A 80 -50.40 -11.06 57.35
N SER A 81 -51.39 -10.95 56.45
CA SER A 81 -51.86 -12.09 55.64
C SER A 81 -50.81 -12.58 54.64
N THR A 82 -49.72 -11.84 54.43
CA THR A 82 -48.62 -12.20 53.54
C THR A 82 -47.29 -12.21 54.27
N LEU A 83 -46.33 -13.00 53.79
CA LEU A 83 -44.95 -13.03 54.27
C LEU A 83 -43.98 -12.98 53.08
N THR A 84 -43.06 -12.02 53.07
CA THR A 84 -41.95 -11.98 52.11
C THR A 84 -40.79 -12.82 52.64
N ILE A 85 -40.24 -13.70 51.81
CA ILE A 85 -39.07 -14.52 52.15
C ILE A 85 -37.81 -13.65 52.07
N ASP A 86 -37.32 -13.20 53.23
CA ASP A 86 -36.13 -12.34 53.31
C ASP A 86 -34.87 -13.10 53.74
N SER A 87 -33.79 -12.36 54.01
CA SER A 87 -32.51 -12.94 54.39
C SER A 87 -32.46 -13.67 55.74
N SER A 88 -33.47 -13.49 56.60
CA SER A 88 -33.56 -14.14 57.91
C SER A 88 -34.01 -15.59 57.82
N LEU A 89 -34.60 -15.99 56.69
CA LEU A 89 -35.05 -17.35 56.43
C LEU A 89 -34.05 -18.05 55.50
N ALA A 90 -33.52 -19.19 55.93
CA ALA A 90 -32.48 -19.90 55.23
C ALA A 90 -33.07 -20.98 54.29
N ALA A 91 -32.35 -21.30 53.21
CA ALA A 91 -32.68 -22.45 52.39
C ALA A 91 -32.64 -23.73 53.25
N GLY A 92 -33.69 -24.54 53.15
CA GLY A 92 -33.96 -25.72 53.96
C GLY A 92 -34.99 -25.49 55.09
N ASP A 93 -35.27 -24.23 55.46
CA ASP A 93 -36.28 -23.92 56.47
C ASP A 93 -37.69 -24.13 55.92
N ALA A 94 -38.66 -24.48 56.77
CA ALA A 94 -40.05 -24.65 56.38
C ALA A 94 -40.97 -23.63 57.05
N VAL A 95 -41.78 -22.92 56.26
CA VAL A 95 -42.67 -21.88 56.75
C VAL A 95 -44.11 -22.37 56.81
N GLY A 96 -44.81 -22.01 57.89
CA GLY A 96 -46.25 -22.18 58.04
C GLY A 96 -46.91 -20.90 58.53
N CYS A 97 -48.22 -20.80 58.36
CA CYS A 97 -49.00 -19.70 58.89
C CYS A 97 -50.10 -20.19 59.82
N ARG A 98 -50.60 -19.29 60.66
CA ARG A 98 -51.71 -19.53 61.57
C ARG A 98 -52.70 -18.40 61.48
N VAL A 99 -53.97 -18.74 61.38
CA VAL A 99 -55.08 -17.79 61.35
C VAL A 99 -55.92 -18.00 62.61
N THR A 100 -56.22 -16.89 63.29
CA THR A 100 -57.09 -16.90 64.48
C THR A 100 -58.32 -16.04 64.18
N PRO A 101 -59.54 -16.63 64.13
CA PRO A 101 -60.76 -15.86 63.94
C PRO A 101 -61.10 -15.06 65.20
N ILE A 102 -61.59 -13.84 65.02
CA ILE A 102 -61.84 -12.88 66.10
C ILE A 102 -63.27 -12.35 65.98
N ASN A 103 -63.94 -12.23 67.12
CA ASN A 103 -65.18 -11.47 67.25
C ASN A 103 -65.05 -10.52 68.45
N GLY A 104 -64.83 -9.23 68.16
CA GLY A 104 -64.54 -8.20 69.17
C GLY A 104 -63.26 -8.50 69.95
N ASP A 105 -63.36 -8.62 71.27
CA ASP A 105 -62.24 -8.97 72.16
C ASP A 105 -62.07 -10.50 72.35
N ALA A 106 -62.96 -11.32 71.76
CA ALA A 106 -62.93 -12.76 71.89
C ALA A 106 -62.27 -13.43 70.68
N ALA A 107 -61.26 -14.27 70.94
CA ALA A 107 -60.58 -15.06 69.92
C ALA A 107 -61.14 -16.49 69.87
N GLY A 108 -61.42 -16.97 68.66
CA GLY A 108 -61.73 -18.38 68.40
C GLY A 108 -60.49 -19.27 68.42
N VAL A 109 -60.66 -20.53 68.05
CA VAL A 109 -59.55 -21.49 68.02
C VAL A 109 -58.63 -21.17 66.83
N ALA A 110 -57.36 -20.91 67.12
CA ALA A 110 -56.35 -20.69 66.09
C ALA A 110 -56.09 -21.97 65.29
N ARG A 111 -55.99 -21.85 63.96
CA ARG A 111 -55.72 -22.96 63.05
C ARG A 111 -54.46 -22.70 62.23
N GLU A 112 -53.56 -23.68 62.21
CA GLU A 112 -52.35 -23.63 61.38
C GLU A 112 -52.64 -24.10 59.96
N SER A 113 -51.78 -23.67 59.02
CA SER A 113 -51.84 -24.10 57.63
C SER A 113 -51.70 -25.62 57.53
N ASP A 114 -52.46 -26.23 56.62
CA ASP A 114 -52.42 -27.68 56.40
C ASP A 114 -51.11 -28.10 55.71
N ASN A 115 -50.48 -27.18 54.98
CA ASN A 115 -49.17 -27.36 54.36
C ASN A 115 -48.08 -26.48 55.01
N ARG A 116 -46.83 -26.81 54.71
CA ARG A 116 -45.64 -26.00 54.99
C ARG A 116 -44.89 -25.79 53.69
N ILE A 117 -44.32 -24.60 53.51
CA ILE A 117 -43.55 -24.23 52.33
C ILE A 117 -42.07 -24.37 52.64
N LEU A 118 -41.35 -25.19 51.87
CA LEU A 118 -39.91 -25.35 52.00
C LEU A 118 -39.19 -24.21 51.30
N ILE A 119 -38.35 -23.49 52.02
CA ILE A 119 -37.51 -22.45 51.42
C ILE A 119 -36.38 -23.13 50.68
N VAL A 120 -36.25 -22.86 49.39
CA VAL A 120 -35.18 -23.41 48.56
C VAL A 120 -34.18 -22.32 48.17
N ALA A 121 -32.97 -22.73 47.80
CA ALA A 121 -32.00 -21.79 47.26
C ALA A 121 -32.53 -21.29 45.90
N PRO A 122 -32.52 -19.97 45.65
CA PRO A 122 -33.10 -19.44 44.43
C PRO A 122 -32.31 -19.88 43.19
N ALA A 123 -33.01 -20.05 42.06
CA ALA A 123 -32.37 -20.46 40.82
C ALA A 123 -31.41 -19.37 40.29
N PRO A 124 -30.17 -19.70 39.91
CA PRO A 124 -29.23 -18.74 39.32
C PRO A 124 -29.82 -18.06 38.07
N VAL A 125 -29.78 -16.74 38.02
CA VAL A 125 -30.25 -15.95 36.87
C VAL A 125 -29.06 -15.52 36.02
N ALA A 126 -29.12 -15.80 34.72
CA ALA A 126 -28.07 -15.49 33.77
C ALA A 126 -27.73 -13.98 33.73
N PRO A 127 -26.44 -13.63 33.54
CA PRO A 127 -26.02 -12.26 33.33
C PRO A 127 -26.39 -11.74 31.94
N THR A 128 -26.34 -10.43 31.74
CA THR A 128 -26.40 -9.81 30.42
C THR A 128 -25.17 -8.97 30.15
N VAL A 129 -24.74 -8.97 28.89
CA VAL A 129 -23.56 -8.24 28.42
C VAL A 129 -23.89 -7.36 27.23
N ALA A 130 -23.07 -6.34 27.03
CA ALA A 130 -22.98 -5.50 25.85
C ALA A 130 -21.54 -5.43 25.35
N VAL A 131 -21.34 -5.11 24.08
CA VAL A 131 -20.00 -4.80 23.53
C VAL A 131 -19.89 -3.29 23.44
N GLU A 132 -18.86 -2.72 24.06
CA GLU A 132 -18.52 -1.31 23.96
C GLU A 132 -17.17 -1.16 23.25
N ALA A 133 -17.09 -0.18 22.35
CA ALA A 133 -15.86 0.22 21.66
C ALA A 133 -15.83 1.74 21.50
N PRO A 134 -14.65 2.36 21.31
CA PRO A 134 -14.54 3.79 21.06
C PRO A 134 -15.39 4.25 19.86
N ALA A 135 -15.99 5.42 19.96
CA ALA A 135 -16.85 5.96 18.90
C ALA A 135 -16.03 6.27 17.64
N GLY A 136 -16.27 5.50 16.57
CA GLY A 136 -15.79 5.81 15.22
C GLY A 136 -14.32 5.48 14.92
N ALA A 137 -13.65 4.61 15.68
CA ALA A 137 -12.28 4.18 15.39
C ALA A 137 -11.95 2.77 15.90
N GLU A 138 -10.90 2.19 15.31
CA GLU A 138 -10.13 1.07 15.83
C GLU A 138 -9.72 1.34 17.28
N GLY A 139 -9.93 0.36 18.15
CA GLY A 139 -9.65 0.49 19.58
C GLY A 139 -10.10 -0.73 20.36
N THR A 140 -9.59 -0.87 21.58
CA THR A 140 -9.91 -2.01 22.43
C THR A 140 -11.42 -2.09 22.66
N ALA A 141 -12.02 -3.23 22.30
CA ALA A 141 -13.41 -3.51 22.61
C ALA A 141 -13.51 -4.19 23.98
N THR A 142 -14.55 -3.84 24.74
CA THR A 142 -14.81 -4.42 26.05
C THR A 142 -16.17 -5.09 26.06
N CYS A 143 -16.23 -6.31 26.58
CA CYS A 143 -17.47 -6.98 26.87
C CYS A 143 -17.95 -6.58 28.27
N VAL A 144 -18.86 -5.63 28.32
CA VAL A 144 -19.31 -5.01 29.57
C VAL A 144 -20.46 -5.83 30.14
N LEU A 145 -20.40 -6.13 31.44
CA LEU A 145 -21.54 -6.67 32.17
C LEU A 145 -22.54 -5.55 32.41
N GLU A 146 -23.66 -5.57 31.69
CA GLU A 146 -24.77 -4.66 31.96
C GLU A 146 -25.49 -5.07 33.25
N HIS A 147 -25.73 -6.38 33.39
CA HIS A 147 -26.27 -6.97 34.60
C HIS A 147 -25.48 -8.21 34.97
N ALA A 148 -24.96 -8.25 36.19
CA ALA A 148 -24.14 -9.35 36.68
C ALA A 148 -24.91 -10.67 36.89
N GLY A 149 -26.22 -10.71 36.62
CA GLY A 149 -27.10 -11.82 36.99
C GLY A 149 -27.55 -11.74 38.46
N LYS A 150 -28.29 -12.75 38.93
CA LYS A 150 -28.71 -12.88 40.33
C LYS A 150 -28.40 -14.27 40.84
N TRP A 151 -28.19 -14.37 42.16
CA TRP A 151 -28.00 -15.65 42.86
C TRP A 151 -26.80 -16.47 42.36
N ILE A 152 -25.76 -15.77 41.88
CA ILE A 152 -24.51 -16.38 41.48
C ILE A 152 -23.62 -16.57 42.72
N PRO A 153 -23.03 -17.76 42.93
CA PRO A 153 -22.14 -18.01 44.05
C PRO A 153 -20.99 -17.00 44.13
N ALA A 154 -20.68 -16.55 45.35
CA ALA A 154 -19.53 -15.67 45.57
C ALA A 154 -18.24 -16.38 45.15
N GLY A 155 -17.45 -15.74 44.27
CA GLY A 155 -16.21 -16.31 43.72
C GLY A 155 -16.37 -17.13 42.44
N ALA A 156 -17.56 -17.17 41.85
CA ALA A 156 -17.79 -17.84 40.57
C ALA A 156 -16.84 -17.36 39.47
N ARG A 157 -16.31 -18.30 38.68
CA ARG A 157 -15.36 -18.02 37.60
C ARG A 157 -16.08 -17.64 36.31
N TRP A 158 -15.66 -16.53 35.72
CA TRP A 158 -16.17 -16.01 34.46
C TRP A 158 -15.24 -16.40 33.32
N THR A 159 -15.84 -16.91 32.24
CA THR A 159 -15.15 -17.19 30.98
C THR A 159 -15.74 -16.31 29.89
N TRP A 160 -14.89 -15.56 29.19
CA TRP A 160 -15.30 -14.67 28.12
C TRP A 160 -15.06 -15.32 26.78
N TYR A 161 -16.05 -15.19 25.90
CA TYR A 161 -16.01 -15.72 24.54
C TYR A 161 -16.17 -14.58 23.55
N TRP A 162 -15.28 -14.55 22.57
CA TRP A 162 -15.32 -13.61 21.47
C TRP A 162 -15.43 -14.34 20.14
N SER A 163 -16.22 -13.81 19.22
CA SER A 163 -16.16 -14.18 17.80
C SER A 163 -16.15 -12.92 16.95
N ARG A 164 -15.49 -13.02 15.79
CA ARG A 164 -15.32 -11.94 14.83
C ARG A 164 -15.82 -12.43 13.47
N ASN A 165 -16.60 -11.62 12.77
CA ASN A 165 -17.00 -11.86 11.37
C ASN A 165 -17.64 -13.24 11.10
N GLY A 166 -18.33 -13.81 12.11
CA GLY A 166 -18.96 -15.13 12.01
C GLY A 166 -18.03 -16.33 12.22
N GLU A 167 -16.77 -16.11 12.58
CA GLU A 167 -15.83 -17.17 12.96
C GLU A 167 -16.25 -17.88 14.26
N ALA A 168 -15.60 -19.01 14.54
CA ALA A 168 -15.81 -19.76 15.76
C ALA A 168 -15.43 -18.94 17.01
N GLU A 169 -16.17 -19.15 18.10
CA GLU A 169 -15.86 -18.48 19.36
C GLU A 169 -14.51 -18.92 19.91
N THR A 170 -13.77 -17.95 20.44
CA THR A 170 -12.49 -18.15 21.13
C THR A 170 -12.62 -17.70 22.57
N VAL A 171 -11.98 -18.44 23.49
CA VAL A 171 -11.92 -18.08 24.90
C VAL A 171 -10.83 -17.01 25.07
N GLY A 172 -11.17 -15.92 25.77
CA GLY A 172 -10.27 -14.79 25.93
C GLY A 172 -10.49 -14.00 27.22
N ALA A 173 -9.92 -12.80 27.24
CA ALA A 173 -10.15 -11.82 28.28
C ALA A 173 -11.49 -11.09 28.09
N GLN A 174 -11.88 -10.29 29.08
CA GLN A 174 -13.04 -9.41 28.98
C GLN A 174 -12.87 -8.34 27.89
N THR A 175 -11.63 -8.03 27.52
CA THR A 175 -11.28 -7.08 26.48
C THR A 175 -10.70 -7.80 25.27
N LEU A 176 -10.98 -7.26 24.09
CA LEU A 176 -10.36 -7.63 22.82
C LEU A 176 -9.47 -6.48 22.37
N ASP A 177 -8.18 -6.76 22.16
CA ASP A 177 -7.16 -5.74 21.85
C ASP A 177 -7.43 -5.03 20.52
N ALA A 178 -7.01 -3.76 20.44
CA ALA A 178 -7.20 -2.93 19.25
C ALA A 178 -6.57 -3.55 18.00
N ASP A 179 -5.39 -4.17 18.13
CA ASP A 179 -4.68 -4.82 17.02
C ASP A 179 -5.43 -6.02 16.44
N ALA A 180 -6.42 -6.55 17.16
CA ALA A 180 -7.26 -7.66 16.71
C ALA A 180 -8.54 -7.20 16.00
N ILE A 181 -8.79 -5.90 15.93
CA ILE A 181 -10.03 -5.28 15.44
C ILE A 181 -9.69 -4.38 14.26
N THR A 182 -10.35 -4.61 13.13
CA THR A 182 -10.31 -3.74 11.95
C THR A 182 -11.65 -3.03 11.77
N SER A 183 -11.71 -2.03 10.89
CA SER A 183 -12.98 -1.44 10.50
C SER A 183 -13.90 -2.47 9.88
N CYS A 184 -15.19 -2.19 9.99
CA CYS A 184 -16.25 -3.08 9.57
C CYS A 184 -16.24 -4.48 10.20
N ASP A 185 -15.46 -4.77 11.24
CA ASP A 185 -15.60 -6.02 11.97
C ASP A 185 -16.95 -6.13 12.68
N LEU A 186 -17.55 -7.31 12.60
CA LEU A 186 -18.68 -7.68 13.44
C LEU A 186 -18.15 -8.42 14.68
N LEU A 187 -18.06 -7.71 15.79
CA LEU A 187 -17.65 -8.27 17.07
C LEU A 187 -18.86 -8.89 17.77
N ARG A 188 -18.70 -10.08 18.32
CA ARG A 188 -19.68 -10.71 19.20
C ARG A 188 -19.02 -11.19 20.47
N CYS A 189 -19.69 -10.96 21.59
CA CYS A 189 -19.22 -11.43 22.89
C CYS A 189 -20.35 -12.10 23.68
N ARG A 190 -19.97 -13.11 24.47
CA ARG A 190 -20.76 -13.60 25.60
C ARG A 190 -19.86 -13.96 26.78
N ALA A 191 -20.42 -13.92 27.97
CA ALA A 191 -19.78 -14.39 29.19
C ALA A 191 -20.48 -15.65 29.69
N ALA A 192 -19.72 -16.62 30.19
CA ALA A 192 -20.26 -17.82 30.81
C ALA A 192 -19.70 -18.02 32.22
N ILE A 193 -20.52 -18.65 33.07
CA ILE A 193 -20.15 -19.06 34.41
C ILE A 193 -20.24 -20.58 34.44
N THR A 194 -19.10 -21.23 34.61
CA THR A 194 -18.99 -22.69 34.72
C THR A 194 -18.29 -23.00 36.05
N ASP A 195 -19.06 -23.01 37.14
CA ASP A 195 -18.53 -23.33 38.47
C ASP A 195 -19.59 -24.01 39.35
N ALA A 196 -19.15 -24.94 40.21
CA ALA A 196 -19.92 -25.60 41.27
C ALA A 196 -21.37 -26.03 40.92
N GLY A 197 -21.63 -26.47 39.68
CA GLY A 197 -22.96 -26.93 39.25
C GLY A 197 -23.87 -25.86 38.65
N VAL A 198 -23.36 -24.63 38.46
CA VAL A 198 -24.02 -23.57 37.70
C VAL A 198 -23.39 -23.52 36.30
N ASP A 199 -24.21 -23.73 35.28
CA ASP A 199 -23.86 -23.57 33.87
C ASP A 199 -24.79 -22.51 33.26
N LEU A 200 -24.33 -21.27 33.27
CA LEU A 200 -25.07 -20.12 32.75
C LEU A 200 -24.25 -19.43 31.68
N SER A 201 -24.92 -18.99 30.61
CA SER A 201 -24.36 -18.11 29.59
C SER A 201 -25.19 -16.83 29.52
N SER A 202 -24.51 -15.70 29.32
CA SER A 202 -25.18 -14.46 28.97
C SER A 202 -25.82 -14.53 27.59
N ASN A 203 -26.57 -13.48 27.24
CA ASN A 203 -26.87 -13.19 25.83
C ASN A 203 -25.57 -13.06 25.01
N ILE A 204 -25.70 -13.22 23.69
CA ILE A 204 -24.63 -12.86 22.75
C ILE A 204 -24.86 -11.40 22.38
N ALA A 205 -23.97 -10.52 22.82
CA ALA A 205 -23.93 -9.13 22.39
C ALA A 205 -23.17 -9.02 21.08
N SER A 206 -23.58 -8.07 20.23
CA SER A 206 -22.93 -7.83 18.94
C SER A 206 -22.76 -6.34 18.68
N LEU A 207 -21.62 -5.97 18.11
CA LEU A 207 -21.33 -4.60 17.68
C LEU A 207 -20.60 -4.62 16.34
N GLN A 208 -21.16 -3.90 15.37
CA GLN A 208 -20.57 -3.67 14.06
C GLN A 208 -19.66 -2.45 14.12
N MET A 209 -18.36 -2.61 13.87
CA MET A 209 -17.41 -1.51 13.76
C MET A 209 -17.76 -0.62 12.57
N ALA A 210 -17.45 0.67 12.71
CA ALA A 210 -17.65 1.67 11.68
C ALA A 210 -16.72 1.44 10.48
N LEU A 211 -17.05 2.07 9.35
CA LEU A 211 -16.17 2.13 8.19
C LEU A 211 -15.00 3.09 8.49
N GLY A 212 -13.78 2.63 8.22
CA GLY A 212 -12.53 3.40 8.39
C GLY A 212 -11.59 3.25 7.20
N ALA A 213 -10.38 3.78 7.35
CA ALA A 213 -9.40 3.93 6.26
C ALA A 213 -8.76 2.62 5.80
N ASP A 214 -8.75 1.59 6.64
CA ASP A 214 -8.34 0.22 6.33
C ASP A 214 -9.31 -0.50 5.37
N CYS A 215 -10.51 0.05 5.15
CA CYS A 215 -11.44 -0.39 4.10
C CYS A 215 -11.27 0.39 2.78
N ASP A 216 -10.20 1.17 2.61
CA ASP A 216 -9.87 1.84 1.35
C ASP A 216 -8.81 1.00 0.58
N ASP A 217 -9.14 0.60 -0.65
CA ASP A 217 -8.23 -0.17 -1.52
C ASP A 217 -7.35 0.75 -2.40
N GLY A 218 -7.48 2.07 -2.24
CA GLY A 218 -6.77 3.07 -3.03
C GLY A 218 -7.28 3.24 -4.45
N ASN A 219 -8.35 2.52 -4.85
CA ASN A 219 -8.96 2.66 -6.16
C ASN A 219 -10.03 3.76 -6.13
N PRO A 220 -9.88 4.86 -6.90
CA PRO A 220 -10.85 5.95 -6.93
C PRO A 220 -12.25 5.51 -7.40
N CYS A 221 -12.34 4.38 -8.10
CA CYS A 221 -13.56 3.82 -8.69
C CYS A 221 -14.31 2.83 -7.81
N THR A 222 -13.83 2.59 -6.59
CA THR A 222 -14.52 1.81 -5.58
C THR A 222 -14.72 2.66 -4.33
N THR A 223 -15.65 2.24 -3.47
CA THR A 223 -15.80 2.78 -2.12
C THR A 223 -16.09 1.65 -1.16
N GLY A 224 -15.53 1.73 0.04
CA GLY A 224 -15.73 0.72 1.08
C GLY A 224 -17.12 0.83 1.71
N VAL A 225 -17.76 -0.32 1.94
CA VAL A 225 -18.98 -0.44 2.77
C VAL A 225 -18.83 -1.62 3.73
N CYS A 226 -19.44 -1.52 4.92
CA CYS A 226 -19.43 -2.63 5.87
C CYS A 226 -20.46 -3.70 5.48
N PHE A 227 -20.02 -4.96 5.39
CA PHE A 227 -20.94 -6.08 5.20
C PHE A 227 -21.67 -6.41 6.50
N ALA A 228 -22.94 -6.82 6.42
CA ALA A 228 -23.75 -7.13 7.61
C ALA A 228 -23.20 -8.32 8.45
N GLY A 229 -22.39 -9.19 7.84
CA GLY A 229 -21.68 -10.29 8.51
C GLY A 229 -20.31 -9.90 9.07
N GLY A 230 -19.89 -8.65 8.90
CA GLY A 230 -18.54 -8.19 9.18
C GLY A 230 -17.62 -8.22 7.95
N GLY A 231 -16.59 -7.39 7.98
CA GLY A 231 -15.62 -7.18 6.91
C GLY A 231 -15.95 -6.01 5.97
N CYS A 232 -14.91 -5.49 5.32
CA CYS A 232 -15.01 -4.49 4.27
C CYS A 232 -15.49 -5.14 2.96
N ASN A 233 -16.38 -4.47 2.25
CA ASN A 233 -16.78 -4.84 0.89
C ASN A 233 -16.62 -3.62 -0.02
N MET A 234 -15.92 -3.79 -1.15
CA MET A 234 -15.72 -2.71 -2.12
C MET A 234 -16.87 -2.70 -3.11
N VAL A 235 -17.52 -1.55 -3.27
CA VAL A 235 -18.59 -1.38 -4.26
C VAL A 235 -18.16 -0.39 -5.35
N PRO A 236 -18.46 -0.67 -6.63
CA PRO A 236 -18.20 0.26 -7.73
C PRO A 236 -18.88 1.62 -7.55
N VAL A 237 -18.21 2.69 -7.96
CA VAL A 237 -18.76 4.04 -8.02
C VAL A 237 -18.66 4.56 -9.45
N ASP A 238 -19.76 4.44 -10.21
CA ASP A 238 -19.78 4.85 -11.61
C ASP A 238 -19.88 6.38 -11.79
N GLY A 239 -19.24 6.90 -12.84
CA GLY A 239 -19.31 8.30 -13.27
C GLY A 239 -18.44 9.29 -12.50
N ARG A 240 -17.67 8.83 -11.50
CA ARG A 240 -16.65 9.64 -10.82
C ARG A 240 -15.43 9.81 -11.73
N ALA A 241 -14.82 11.00 -11.73
CA ALA A 241 -13.54 11.21 -12.39
C ALA A 241 -12.43 10.37 -11.72
N CYS A 242 -11.57 9.79 -12.52
CA CYS A 242 -10.42 9.00 -12.09
C CYS A 242 -9.24 9.24 -13.05
N ASP A 243 -8.13 8.58 -12.78
CA ASP A 243 -6.93 8.52 -13.63
C ASP A 243 -6.51 7.05 -13.69
N ASP A 244 -6.48 6.45 -14.87
CA ASP A 244 -6.07 5.04 -15.05
C ASP A 244 -4.55 4.90 -15.22
N GLY A 245 -3.82 6.02 -15.18
CA GLY A 245 -2.38 6.11 -15.36
C GLY A 245 -1.94 5.94 -16.81
N ASP A 246 -2.88 5.79 -17.75
CA ASP A 246 -2.58 5.69 -19.17
C ASP A 246 -2.55 7.10 -19.79
N PRO A 247 -1.36 7.62 -20.16
CA PRO A 247 -1.26 8.94 -20.79
C PRO A 247 -1.86 8.98 -22.21
N CYS A 248 -2.22 7.83 -22.79
CA CYS A 248 -2.90 7.73 -24.07
C CYS A 248 -4.42 7.90 -23.95
N THR A 249 -4.98 7.85 -22.74
CA THR A 249 -6.37 8.18 -22.49
C THR A 249 -6.55 9.63 -22.04
N ASP A 250 -7.69 10.22 -22.41
CA ASP A 250 -8.17 11.47 -21.84
C ASP A 250 -9.67 11.31 -21.52
N GLN A 251 -10.15 12.17 -20.62
CA GLN A 251 -11.51 12.16 -20.09
C GLN A 251 -11.87 10.82 -19.44
N GLU A 252 -11.13 10.41 -18.40
CA GLU A 252 -11.43 9.17 -17.69
C GLU A 252 -12.59 9.30 -16.68
N TRP A 253 -13.33 8.19 -16.54
CA TRP A 253 -14.33 8.03 -15.51
C TRP A 253 -14.42 6.59 -15.03
N CYS A 254 -14.98 6.42 -13.84
CA CYS A 254 -15.20 5.11 -13.25
C CYS A 254 -16.40 4.40 -13.88
N ALA A 255 -16.21 3.16 -14.30
CA ALA A 255 -17.25 2.28 -14.80
C ALA A 255 -17.00 0.83 -14.34
N GLY A 256 -17.94 0.26 -13.59
CA GLY A 256 -17.86 -1.13 -13.14
C GLY A 256 -16.70 -1.42 -12.17
N GLY A 257 -16.20 -0.40 -11.46
CA GLY A 257 -15.10 -0.52 -10.50
C GLY A 257 -13.71 -0.31 -11.12
N SER A 258 -13.64 -0.01 -12.41
CA SER A 258 -12.41 0.31 -13.13
C SER A 258 -12.45 1.73 -13.66
N CYS A 259 -11.29 2.37 -13.74
CA CYS A 259 -11.14 3.63 -14.45
C CYS A 259 -11.05 3.33 -15.95
N VAL A 260 -11.81 4.05 -16.78
CA VAL A 260 -11.85 3.88 -18.23
C VAL A 260 -11.79 5.24 -18.94
N GLY A 261 -11.01 5.31 -20.02
CA GLY A 261 -10.91 6.47 -20.92
C GLY A 261 -11.69 6.32 -22.24
N SER A 262 -11.90 7.43 -22.95
CA SER A 262 -12.71 7.44 -24.19
C SER A 262 -12.02 7.96 -25.44
N VAL A 263 -10.82 8.52 -25.28
CA VAL A 263 -10.03 9.10 -26.37
C VAL A 263 -8.69 8.39 -26.38
N ASP A 264 -8.38 7.66 -27.46
CA ASP A 264 -7.04 7.11 -27.69
C ASP A 264 -6.20 8.16 -28.44
N LEU A 265 -5.25 8.76 -27.73
CA LEU A 265 -4.36 9.80 -28.25
C LEU A 265 -3.10 9.22 -28.93
N CYS A 266 -2.88 7.91 -28.83
CA CYS A 266 -1.72 7.22 -29.37
C CYS A 266 -2.11 6.47 -30.65
N THR A 267 -1.23 6.43 -31.66
CA THR A 267 -1.47 5.65 -32.89
C THR A 267 -0.18 4.98 -33.30
N GLU A 268 -0.26 3.66 -33.51
CA GLU A 268 0.84 2.70 -33.75
C GLU A 268 2.03 3.27 -34.54
N ASP A 269 3.23 3.11 -33.95
CA ASP A 269 4.45 3.86 -34.25
C ASP A 269 5.21 3.36 -35.51
N ARG A 270 4.66 3.62 -36.70
CA ARG A 270 5.45 3.55 -37.95
C ARG A 270 6.06 4.91 -38.28
N LEU A 271 7.34 5.11 -37.94
CA LEU A 271 8.12 6.24 -38.45
C LEU A 271 8.32 6.13 -39.98
N SER A 272 7.46 6.82 -40.75
CA SER A 272 7.54 6.91 -42.21
C SER A 272 7.84 8.34 -42.63
N VAL A 273 9.04 8.60 -43.15
CA VAL A 273 9.50 9.95 -43.50
C VAL A 273 9.76 10.08 -45.01
N THR A 274 9.38 11.22 -45.58
CA THR A 274 9.69 11.53 -46.99
C THR A 274 11.10 12.09 -47.08
N ALA A 275 12.02 11.37 -47.72
CA ALA A 275 13.39 11.82 -47.95
C ALA A 275 13.69 11.96 -49.45
N THR A 276 14.46 12.97 -49.83
CA THR A 276 14.80 13.30 -51.23
C THR A 276 16.25 12.97 -51.60
N SER A 277 17.08 12.51 -50.65
CA SER A 277 18.53 12.23 -50.82
C SER A 277 19.00 11.05 -49.94
N ILE A 278 20.32 10.85 -49.76
CA ILE A 278 20.90 9.78 -48.92
C ILE A 278 20.34 9.88 -47.50
N VAL A 279 19.58 8.87 -47.09
CA VAL A 279 19.10 8.73 -45.72
C VAL A 279 20.16 7.97 -44.93
N ARG A 280 20.74 8.63 -43.93
CA ARG A 280 21.48 7.96 -42.88
C ARG A 280 20.56 7.95 -41.66
N PRO A 281 19.80 6.88 -41.39
CA PRO A 281 19.07 6.78 -40.14
C PRO A 281 20.04 6.37 -39.02
N ALA A 282 19.89 6.96 -37.85
CA ALA A 282 20.55 6.52 -36.62
C ALA A 282 19.52 6.40 -35.50
N LEU A 283 19.75 5.46 -34.60
CA LEU A 283 18.86 5.15 -33.49
C LEU A 283 19.64 5.11 -32.19
N ALA A 284 19.02 5.59 -31.11
CA ALA A 284 19.50 5.41 -29.75
C ALA A 284 18.34 5.00 -28.84
N ALA A 285 18.59 4.12 -27.88
CA ALA A 285 17.61 3.75 -26.87
C ALA A 285 17.51 4.86 -25.81
N THR A 286 16.32 5.05 -25.23
CA THR A 286 16.11 5.92 -24.07
C THR A 286 16.10 5.11 -22.77
N PRO A 287 16.50 5.69 -21.63
CA PRO A 287 16.42 5.02 -20.33
C PRO A 287 15.01 4.59 -19.92
N ALA A 288 13.98 5.24 -20.47
CA ALA A 288 12.57 4.97 -20.19
C ALA A 288 12.00 3.77 -20.99
N GLY A 289 12.79 3.18 -21.91
CA GLY A 289 12.35 2.04 -22.73
C GLY A 289 11.94 2.41 -24.16
N GLY A 290 11.99 3.69 -24.50
CA GLY A 290 11.75 4.20 -25.85
C GLY A 290 13.01 4.33 -26.72
N TRP A 291 12.89 5.14 -27.78
CA TRP A 291 13.95 5.34 -28.77
C TRP A 291 14.00 6.79 -29.25
N VAL A 292 15.17 7.20 -29.74
CA VAL A 292 15.41 8.43 -30.49
C VAL A 292 15.86 8.04 -31.89
N ALA A 293 15.18 8.53 -32.92
CA ALA A 293 15.56 8.39 -34.31
C ALA A 293 16.07 9.72 -34.85
N GLN A 294 17.20 9.66 -35.55
CA GLN A 294 17.79 10.77 -36.29
C GLN A 294 17.86 10.42 -37.77
N TRP A 295 17.49 11.35 -38.66
CA TRP A 295 17.63 11.16 -40.12
C TRP A 295 17.92 12.46 -40.85
N LEU A 296 18.42 12.36 -42.08
CA LEU A 296 18.52 13.48 -43.01
C LEU A 296 17.19 13.67 -43.75
N GLY A 297 16.65 14.89 -43.66
CA GLY A 297 15.38 15.27 -44.27
C GLY A 297 15.44 15.51 -45.78
N PRO A 298 14.34 16.01 -46.37
CA PRO A 298 14.21 16.26 -47.80
C PRO A 298 15.06 17.44 -48.34
N ALA A 299 15.81 18.14 -47.49
CA ALA A 299 16.95 18.95 -47.90
C ALA A 299 18.19 18.29 -47.29
N SER A 300 19.21 17.97 -48.10
CA SER A 300 20.41 17.21 -47.69
C SER A 300 21.26 17.85 -46.59
N SER A 301 20.83 19.01 -46.10
CA SER A 301 21.42 19.76 -45.01
C SER A 301 20.63 19.59 -43.69
N GLN A 302 19.34 19.28 -43.70
CA GLN A 302 18.49 19.27 -42.50
C GLN A 302 18.54 17.92 -41.78
N GLN A 303 18.95 17.93 -40.50
CA GLN A 303 18.81 16.80 -39.60
C GLN A 303 17.47 16.87 -38.87
N TRP A 304 16.83 15.73 -38.69
CA TRP A 304 15.55 15.60 -38.01
C TRP A 304 15.64 14.59 -36.88
N LEU A 305 14.90 14.85 -35.81
CA LEU A 305 14.82 14.00 -34.63
C LEU A 305 13.37 13.65 -34.29
N ARG A 306 13.16 12.44 -33.81
CA ARG A 306 11.92 11.99 -33.15
C ARG A 306 12.29 11.11 -31.96
N ALA A 307 11.57 11.25 -30.86
CA ALA A 307 11.78 10.47 -29.65
C ALA A 307 10.46 9.86 -29.16
N THR A 308 10.57 8.75 -28.43
CA THR A 308 9.51 8.16 -27.61
C THR A 308 10.07 7.81 -26.23
N ASP A 309 9.20 7.83 -25.23
CA ASP A 309 9.44 7.42 -23.85
C ASP A 309 9.29 5.90 -23.64
N GLY A 310 8.75 5.15 -24.61
CA GLY A 310 8.58 3.69 -24.51
C GLY A 310 7.16 3.22 -24.81
N ASP A 311 6.18 4.13 -24.72
CA ASP A 311 4.75 3.84 -24.85
C ASP A 311 4.17 4.39 -26.18
N GLU A 312 5.01 4.40 -27.23
CA GLU A 312 4.78 4.98 -28.58
C GLU A 312 5.03 6.49 -28.70
N SER A 313 5.10 6.99 -29.94
CA SER A 313 5.44 8.39 -30.24
C SER A 313 4.24 9.20 -30.73
N ARG A 314 4.03 10.38 -30.15
CA ARG A 314 2.93 11.31 -30.45
C ARG A 314 3.04 11.93 -31.85
N LEU A 315 1.90 12.13 -32.53
CA LEU A 315 1.82 12.88 -33.80
C LEU A 315 2.41 14.30 -33.65
N GLY A 316 3.29 14.70 -34.56
CA GLY A 316 3.85 16.07 -34.64
C GLY A 316 5.02 16.38 -33.70
N THR A 317 5.68 15.35 -33.15
CA THR A 317 6.87 15.48 -32.30
C THR A 317 8.20 15.51 -33.07
N GLU A 318 8.18 15.53 -34.41
CA GLU A 318 9.40 15.65 -35.20
C GLU A 318 10.03 17.05 -35.07
N LEU A 319 11.29 17.08 -34.63
CA LEU A 319 12.08 18.29 -34.49
C LEU A 319 13.07 18.44 -35.64
N ASN A 320 13.02 19.57 -36.34
CA ASN A 320 14.03 19.95 -37.32
C ASN A 320 15.20 20.67 -36.61
N VAL A 321 16.39 20.08 -36.71
CA VAL A 321 17.61 20.51 -36.00
C VAL A 321 18.41 21.58 -36.79
N ALA A 322 17.85 22.14 -37.87
CA ALA A 322 18.41 23.24 -38.69
C ALA A 322 19.91 23.11 -39.04
N ALA A 323 20.19 22.64 -40.26
CA ALA A 323 21.52 22.48 -40.84
C ALA A 323 22.54 23.62 -40.60
N GLY A 324 23.81 23.26 -40.41
CA GLY A 324 24.86 23.88 -41.21
C GLY A 324 25.40 22.86 -42.22
N SER A 325 26.05 23.37 -43.26
CA SER A 325 26.38 22.63 -44.48
C SER A 325 27.45 21.56 -44.25
N GLY A 326 27.12 20.27 -44.42
CA GLY A 326 28.13 19.24 -44.60
C GLY A 326 27.68 17.82 -44.30
N SER A 327 27.54 16.99 -45.33
CA SER A 327 27.26 15.54 -45.24
C SER A 327 28.44 14.69 -44.69
N ALA A 328 29.54 15.33 -44.28
CA ALA A 328 30.79 14.65 -43.90
C ALA A 328 30.87 14.28 -42.40
N PHE A 329 30.01 14.85 -41.55
CA PHE A 329 30.02 14.64 -40.10
C PHE A 329 28.65 14.10 -39.67
N TRP A 330 28.51 12.77 -39.65
CA TRP A 330 27.29 12.06 -39.21
C TRP A 330 27.62 11.21 -37.98
N ASN A 331 26.88 11.40 -36.89
CA ASN A 331 26.98 10.61 -35.66
C ASN A 331 25.62 10.05 -35.25
N GLU A 332 25.63 9.00 -34.43
CA GLU A 332 24.42 8.51 -33.77
C GLU A 332 23.98 9.50 -32.67
N PRO A 333 22.66 9.69 -32.45
CA PRO A 333 22.19 10.47 -31.33
C PRO A 333 22.62 9.80 -30.03
N VAL A 334 22.93 10.58 -29.01
CA VAL A 334 23.30 10.06 -27.70
C VAL A 334 22.26 10.47 -26.69
N VAL A 335 21.77 9.50 -25.91
CA VAL A 335 20.81 9.72 -24.83
C VAL A 335 21.49 9.42 -23.50
N ALA A 336 21.50 10.40 -22.61
CA ALA A 336 22.04 10.26 -21.27
C ALA A 336 21.02 9.62 -20.31
N SER A 337 21.50 9.18 -19.14
CA SER A 337 20.68 8.49 -18.14
C SER A 337 19.52 9.32 -17.59
N ASP A 338 19.63 10.65 -17.63
CA ASP A 338 18.57 11.59 -17.27
C ASP A 338 17.53 11.81 -18.39
N GLY A 339 17.67 11.09 -19.50
CA GLY A 339 16.82 11.23 -20.69
C GLY A 339 17.17 12.42 -21.58
N SER A 340 18.17 13.22 -21.22
CA SER A 340 18.64 14.29 -22.11
C SER A 340 19.33 13.70 -23.33
N MET A 341 19.11 14.32 -24.48
CA MET A 341 19.56 13.79 -25.78
C MET A 341 20.41 14.81 -26.51
N ALA A 342 21.42 14.37 -27.24
CA ALA A 342 22.31 15.25 -27.96
C ALA A 342 22.75 14.74 -29.32
N VAL A 343 22.92 15.69 -30.23
CA VAL A 343 23.38 15.47 -31.61
C VAL A 343 24.46 16.48 -31.99
N LEU A 344 25.33 16.10 -32.94
CA LEU A 344 26.29 17.04 -33.49
C LEU A 344 25.66 17.85 -34.63
N ARG A 345 25.89 19.15 -34.56
CA ARG A 345 25.54 20.12 -35.58
C ARG A 345 26.83 20.78 -36.06
N VAL A 346 27.03 20.87 -37.36
CA VAL A 346 28.19 21.60 -37.93
C VAL A 346 27.71 22.93 -38.44
N GLU A 347 28.37 24.03 -38.09
CA GLU A 347 28.15 25.34 -38.71
C GLU A 347 29.39 25.78 -39.50
N GLU A 348 29.20 26.19 -40.75
CA GLU A 348 30.20 26.97 -41.47
C GLU A 348 30.10 28.43 -41.03
N GLY A 349 31.13 28.96 -40.37
CA GLY A 349 31.16 30.36 -39.96
C GLY A 349 31.26 31.32 -41.16
N PRO A 350 30.86 32.59 -41.02
CA PRO A 350 31.13 33.59 -42.05
C PRO A 350 32.65 33.70 -42.27
N ALA A 351 33.09 33.63 -43.53
CA ALA A 351 34.49 33.59 -43.97
C ALA A 351 35.30 34.89 -43.70
N GLN A 352 35.25 35.44 -42.49
CA GLN A 352 35.81 36.75 -42.13
C GLN A 352 36.56 36.69 -40.79
N LEU A 353 37.55 35.80 -40.67
CA LEU A 353 38.63 35.99 -39.71
C LEU A 353 39.95 36.07 -40.49
N TYR A 354 40.29 37.28 -40.93
CA TYR A 354 41.60 37.57 -41.53
C TYR A 354 42.69 37.45 -40.45
N VAL A 355 43.36 36.31 -40.38
CA VAL A 355 44.70 36.26 -39.77
C VAL A 355 45.66 36.82 -40.80
N SER A 356 46.37 37.91 -40.47
CA SER A 356 47.43 38.45 -41.31
C SER A 356 48.65 37.53 -41.30
N CYS A 357 48.54 36.37 -41.94
CA CYS A 357 49.70 35.62 -42.42
C CYS A 357 49.97 36.05 -43.86
N GLY A 358 51.16 36.61 -44.11
CA GLY A 358 51.58 36.99 -45.47
C GLY A 358 51.55 35.78 -46.39
N GLY A 359 50.53 35.70 -47.26
CA GLY A 359 50.33 34.63 -48.25
C GLY A 359 49.09 33.75 -48.07
N CYS A 360 48.32 33.91 -47.00
CA CYS A 360 47.09 33.13 -46.81
C CYS A 360 45.93 33.70 -47.66
N THR A 361 45.47 32.96 -48.67
CA THR A 361 44.16 33.21 -49.30
C THR A 361 43.03 32.73 -48.37
N ALA A 362 41.88 33.41 -48.41
CA ALA A 362 40.75 33.31 -47.48
C ALA A 362 40.46 31.89 -46.92
N GLN A 363 40.28 31.81 -45.60
CA GLN A 363 40.01 30.58 -44.85
C GLN A 363 38.61 30.61 -44.24
N SER A 364 37.89 29.49 -44.30
CA SER A 364 36.60 29.28 -43.63
C SER A 364 36.82 28.52 -42.31
N ALA A 365 36.23 29.03 -41.22
CA ALA A 365 36.19 28.33 -39.95
C ALA A 365 34.99 27.38 -39.95
N VAL A 366 35.23 26.10 -39.64
CA VAL A 366 34.17 25.11 -39.40
C VAL A 366 34.05 24.95 -37.89
N GLY A 367 32.85 25.13 -37.33
CA GLY A 367 32.54 24.88 -35.93
C GLY A 367 31.73 23.60 -35.77
N ILE A 368 32.03 22.79 -34.75
CA ILE A 368 31.18 21.67 -34.33
C ILE A 368 30.41 22.10 -33.08
N HIS A 369 29.09 22.16 -33.18
CA HIS A 369 28.17 22.55 -32.12
C HIS A 369 27.48 21.30 -31.58
N LEU A 370 27.32 21.23 -30.27
CA LEU A 370 26.49 20.22 -29.62
C LEU A 370 25.14 20.85 -29.33
N GLN A 371 24.07 20.19 -29.74
CA GLN A 371 22.71 20.61 -29.38
C GLN A 371 22.11 19.59 -28.43
N ARG A 372 21.70 20.05 -27.24
CA ARG A 372 21.11 19.22 -26.19
C ARG A 372 19.62 19.48 -26.09
N TYR A 373 18.82 18.42 -25.94
CA TYR A 373 17.38 18.49 -25.71
C TYR A 373 16.99 17.78 -24.42
N SER A 374 15.88 18.19 -23.82
CA SER A 374 15.27 17.51 -22.67
C SER A 374 14.65 16.17 -23.07
N SER A 375 14.21 15.40 -22.07
CA SER A 375 13.53 14.11 -22.24
C SER A 375 12.16 14.20 -22.94
N THR A 376 11.64 15.40 -23.20
CA THR A 376 10.37 15.60 -23.92
C THR A 376 10.56 16.60 -25.07
N LEU A 377 10.67 16.08 -26.29
CA LEU A 377 10.73 16.91 -27.50
C LEU A 377 9.45 17.75 -27.65
N GLY A 378 9.61 19.08 -27.77
CA GLY A 378 8.50 20.00 -28.11
C GLY A 378 7.72 20.63 -26.94
N ALA A 379 8.12 20.42 -25.69
CA ALA A 379 7.51 21.12 -24.56
C ALA A 379 7.80 22.66 -24.61
N PRO A 380 6.81 23.55 -24.39
CA PRO A 380 7.04 24.98 -24.37
C PRO A 380 7.97 25.34 -23.21
N GLY A 381 9.20 25.76 -23.52
CA GLY A 381 10.25 26.05 -22.54
C GLY A 381 11.27 24.94 -22.30
N GLY A 382 11.22 23.83 -23.04
CA GLY A 382 12.28 22.81 -23.06
C GLY A 382 13.53 23.36 -23.71
N ILE A 383 14.51 23.72 -22.89
CA ILE A 383 15.74 24.46 -23.23
C ILE A 383 16.39 23.99 -24.55
N ASP A 384 16.51 24.91 -25.52
CA ASP A 384 17.33 24.82 -26.72
C ASP A 384 18.73 25.37 -26.39
N ASP A 385 19.51 24.65 -25.55
CA ASP A 385 20.89 25.07 -25.25
C ASP A 385 21.82 24.59 -26.37
N GLN A 386 22.25 25.54 -27.19
CA GLN A 386 23.38 25.35 -28.11
C GLN A 386 24.67 25.34 -27.28
N VAL A 387 25.17 24.16 -26.94
CA VAL A 387 26.50 24.04 -26.34
C VAL A 387 27.54 24.22 -27.45
N VAL A 388 28.09 25.43 -27.55
CA VAL A 388 29.10 25.79 -28.55
C VAL A 388 30.46 25.21 -28.15
N SER A 389 30.92 24.17 -28.84
CA SER A 389 32.32 23.73 -28.76
C SER A 389 33.13 24.29 -29.94
N HIS A 390 33.93 25.33 -29.72
CA HIS A 390 34.81 25.85 -30.78
C HIS A 390 35.95 24.86 -31.06
N LEU A 391 35.95 24.21 -32.22
CA LEU A 391 37.04 23.34 -32.65
C LEU A 391 37.54 23.68 -34.07
N TYR A 392 38.53 24.58 -34.09
CA TYR A 392 39.67 24.85 -35.00
C TYR A 392 39.67 24.57 -36.53
N TRP A 393 40.61 25.29 -37.17
CA TRP A 393 40.78 25.69 -38.57
C TRP A 393 41.18 24.57 -39.53
N SER A 394 40.56 24.50 -40.72
CA SER A 394 41.13 23.76 -41.85
C SER A 394 41.95 24.70 -42.75
N ALA A 395 43.24 24.43 -42.96
CA ALA A 395 44.04 25.08 -44.00
C ALA A 395 44.57 24.05 -45.00
N THR A 396 44.01 24.03 -46.20
CA THR A 396 44.66 23.42 -47.37
C THR A 396 45.77 24.36 -47.85
N ALA A 397 47.04 24.05 -47.54
CA ALA A 397 48.18 24.70 -48.18
C ALA A 397 49.34 23.71 -48.41
N THR A 398 49.80 23.68 -49.65
CA THR A 398 50.87 22.86 -50.21
C THR A 398 52.26 23.44 -49.84
N TYR A 399 52.94 22.91 -48.79
CA TYR A 399 54.40 22.93 -48.47
C TYR A 399 55.24 24.25 -48.58
N PRO A 400 56.52 24.23 -48.13
CA PRO A 400 57.07 24.15 -46.78
C PRO A 400 57.52 25.54 -46.27
N TYR A 401 57.62 25.75 -44.95
CA TYR A 401 58.71 26.46 -44.23
C TYR A 401 58.23 26.89 -42.82
N TRP A 402 58.90 26.33 -41.80
CA TRP A 402 59.10 26.79 -40.42
C TRP A 402 57.90 27.31 -39.60
N GLY A 403 57.30 26.39 -38.84
CA GLY A 403 57.00 26.68 -37.43
C GLY A 403 55.60 27.17 -37.05
N VAL A 404 54.61 27.12 -37.95
CA VAL A 404 53.21 27.44 -37.62
C VAL A 404 52.33 26.19 -37.73
N ARG A 405 51.57 25.93 -36.66
CA ARG A 405 50.95 24.66 -36.28
C ARG A 405 49.73 24.34 -37.15
N GLN A 406 49.77 23.25 -37.91
CA GLN A 406 48.63 22.68 -38.62
C GLN A 406 47.85 21.75 -37.68
N ALA A 407 46.53 21.93 -37.61
CA ALA A 407 45.57 20.94 -37.12
C ALA A 407 44.55 20.75 -38.26
N GLY A 408 44.92 19.96 -39.26
CA GLY A 408 44.00 19.65 -40.35
C GLY A 408 43.02 18.59 -39.86
N ILE A 409 41.76 18.96 -39.63
CA ILE A 409 40.69 17.97 -39.52
C ILE A 409 40.49 17.42 -40.95
N GLY A 410 41.22 16.36 -41.30
CA GLY A 410 40.81 15.43 -42.35
C GLY A 410 39.49 14.76 -41.94
N PRO A 411 39.04 13.65 -42.55
CA PRO A 411 37.83 12.93 -42.14
C PRO A 411 37.94 12.25 -40.75
N ALA A 412 38.53 12.93 -39.76
CA ALA A 412 38.69 12.49 -38.39
C ALA A 412 37.31 12.23 -37.79
N LYS A 413 37.10 10.96 -37.40
CA LYS A 413 35.92 10.50 -36.68
C LYS A 413 35.73 11.39 -35.44
N VAL A 414 34.54 11.97 -35.27
CA VAL A 414 34.10 12.63 -34.03
C VAL A 414 32.94 11.81 -33.51
N GLN A 415 32.94 11.49 -32.22
CA GLN A 415 31.89 10.67 -31.60
C GLN A 415 31.38 11.33 -30.32
N LEU A 416 30.10 11.16 -30.03
CA LEU A 416 29.50 11.53 -28.75
C LEU A 416 29.40 10.31 -27.83
N VAL A 417 29.51 10.53 -26.53
CA VAL A 417 29.21 9.54 -25.50
C VAL A 417 28.40 10.15 -24.36
N ALA A 418 27.45 9.39 -23.82
CA ALA A 418 26.71 9.75 -22.62
C ALA A 418 27.36 9.14 -21.39
N LEU A 419 27.48 9.92 -20.33
CA LEU A 419 27.92 9.44 -19.03
C LEU A 419 26.69 9.16 -18.15
N GLY A 420 26.82 8.23 -17.20
CA GLY A 420 25.75 7.81 -16.30
C GLY A 420 25.24 8.89 -15.33
N ASP A 421 25.89 10.06 -15.28
CA ASP A 421 25.55 11.23 -14.46
C ASP A 421 24.86 12.34 -15.27
N GLY A 422 24.42 12.05 -16.49
CA GLY A 422 23.75 13.02 -17.36
C GLY A 422 24.71 13.91 -18.17
N ARG A 423 26.03 13.83 -17.95
CA ARG A 423 27.02 14.57 -18.74
C ARG A 423 27.28 13.91 -20.08
N LEU A 424 27.84 14.69 -21.01
CA LEU A 424 28.20 14.24 -22.35
C LEU A 424 29.71 14.38 -22.56
N GLY A 425 30.26 13.61 -23.49
CA GLY A 425 31.65 13.71 -23.91
C GLY A 425 31.76 13.78 -25.43
N VAL A 426 32.62 14.65 -25.95
CA VAL A 426 33.01 14.68 -27.36
C VAL A 426 34.36 14.00 -27.50
N LEU A 427 34.40 12.94 -28.29
CA LEU A 427 35.62 12.20 -28.61
C LEU A 427 36.16 12.59 -29.97
N ARG A 428 37.48 12.75 -30.04
CA ARG A 428 38.20 13.01 -31.30
C ARG A 428 39.58 12.39 -31.29
N ALA A 429 40.06 12.05 -32.48
CA ALA A 429 41.49 11.90 -32.69
C ALA A 429 42.15 13.29 -32.69
N TYR A 430 43.34 13.44 -32.09
CA TYR A 430 44.14 14.67 -32.19
C TYR A 430 45.52 14.39 -32.80
N GLU A 431 45.98 15.29 -33.68
CA GLU A 431 47.32 15.25 -34.29
C GLU A 431 48.31 16.17 -33.55
N ASN A 432 49.54 15.69 -33.34
CA ASN A 432 50.64 16.54 -32.85
C ASN A 432 51.83 16.56 -33.82
N GLY A 433 51.89 17.59 -34.68
CA GLY A 433 53.11 18.19 -35.24
C GLY A 433 54.00 17.38 -36.20
N ALA A 434 53.96 16.05 -36.16
CA ALA A 434 54.59 15.12 -37.11
C ALA A 434 54.19 13.68 -36.72
N ALA A 435 53.12 13.15 -37.32
CA ALA A 435 52.69 11.75 -37.28
C ALA A 435 52.57 11.10 -35.88
N ARG A 436 51.36 11.15 -35.32
CA ARG A 436 50.63 10.09 -34.58
C ARG A 436 49.34 10.68 -34.01
N SER A 437 48.24 9.95 -34.16
CA SER A 437 46.90 10.32 -33.68
C SER A 437 46.66 9.69 -32.31
N GLY A 438 46.21 10.46 -31.32
CA GLY A 438 45.74 9.94 -30.03
C GLY A 438 44.23 10.18 -29.85
N LEU A 439 43.57 9.44 -28.96
CA LEU A 439 42.15 9.62 -28.66
C LEU A 439 41.98 10.47 -27.41
N VAL A 440 41.26 11.58 -27.55
CA VAL A 440 40.90 12.47 -26.44
C VAL A 440 39.39 12.59 -26.32
N MET A 441 38.93 12.79 -25.09
CA MET A 441 37.57 13.16 -24.74
C MET A 441 37.55 14.56 -24.13
N THR A 442 36.70 15.43 -24.63
CA THR A 442 36.35 16.71 -23.98
C THR A 442 35.03 16.51 -23.22
N PRO A 443 35.01 16.60 -21.87
CA PRO A 443 33.77 16.53 -21.10
C PRO A 443 32.89 17.76 -21.33
N ILE A 444 31.58 17.57 -21.31
CA ILE A 444 30.58 18.60 -21.53
C ILE A 444 29.63 18.61 -20.33
N GLY A 445 29.50 19.80 -19.74
CA GLY A 445 28.56 20.09 -18.66
C GLY A 445 27.16 20.42 -19.18
N ALA A 446 26.39 21.16 -18.39
CA ALA A 446 25.02 21.50 -18.77
C ALA A 446 24.96 22.44 -19.99
N ASP A 447 25.90 23.38 -20.09
CA ASP A 447 25.88 24.50 -21.02
C ASP A 447 27.22 24.73 -21.75
N GLN A 448 28.36 24.21 -21.26
CA GLN A 448 29.69 24.36 -21.89
C GLN A 448 30.62 23.16 -21.72
N ALA A 449 31.72 23.15 -22.48
CA ALA A 449 32.85 22.24 -22.24
C ALA A 449 33.39 22.45 -20.82
N VAL A 450 33.54 21.36 -20.05
CA VAL A 450 33.98 21.41 -18.66
C VAL A 450 35.36 20.76 -18.55
N GLY A 451 36.35 21.57 -18.19
CA GLY A 451 37.72 21.10 -17.92
C GLY A 451 38.60 20.99 -19.18
N ALA A 452 39.75 20.35 -19.01
CA ALA A 452 40.71 20.11 -20.08
C ALA A 452 40.40 18.80 -20.83
N ASP A 453 40.94 18.67 -22.05
CA ASP A 453 40.89 17.41 -22.80
C ASP A 453 41.51 16.25 -21.97
N ILE A 454 40.77 15.15 -21.90
CA ILE A 454 41.19 13.92 -21.24
C ILE A 454 41.75 12.99 -22.31
N THR A 455 43.03 12.63 -22.20
CA THR A 455 43.64 11.64 -23.10
C THR A 455 43.22 10.25 -22.66
N LEU A 456 42.53 9.52 -23.54
CA LEU A 456 42.18 8.11 -23.31
C LEU A 456 43.27 7.21 -23.88
N VAL A 457 43.61 7.41 -25.14
CA VAL A 457 44.62 6.59 -25.82
C VAL A 457 45.73 7.50 -26.33
N GLY A 458 46.94 7.27 -25.85
CA GLY A 458 48.11 8.04 -26.26
C GLY A 458 48.48 7.81 -27.73
N PRO A 459 49.12 8.79 -28.42
CA PRO A 459 49.50 8.65 -29.83
C PRO A 459 50.44 7.47 -30.12
N ALA A 460 51.25 7.07 -29.13
CA ALA A 460 52.13 5.91 -29.26
C ALA A 460 51.38 4.57 -29.28
N ALA A 461 50.18 4.50 -28.68
CA ALA A 461 49.37 3.29 -28.59
C ALA A 461 48.42 3.12 -29.78
N MET A 462 48.07 4.20 -30.50
CA MET A 462 47.14 4.16 -31.64
C MET A 462 47.84 4.29 -33.00
N GLY A 463 48.98 4.99 -33.08
CA GLY A 463 49.67 5.19 -34.35
C GLY A 463 48.94 6.17 -35.28
N SER A 464 48.96 5.93 -36.58
CA SER A 464 48.38 6.84 -37.60
C SER A 464 47.12 6.30 -38.27
N HIS A 465 46.52 5.21 -37.75
CA HIS A 465 45.42 4.51 -38.40
C HIS A 465 44.04 5.10 -38.09
N GLU A 466 43.89 5.88 -37.02
CA GLU A 466 42.64 6.58 -36.61
C GLU A 466 41.37 5.69 -36.52
N LEU A 467 41.54 4.37 -36.46
CA LEU A 467 40.45 3.41 -36.30
C LEU A 467 40.21 3.16 -34.82
N TRP A 468 39.12 3.72 -34.31
CA TRP A 468 38.68 3.57 -32.93
C TRP A 468 37.16 3.64 -32.85
N ASP A 469 36.59 3.18 -31.75
CA ASP A 469 35.17 3.32 -31.40
C ASP A 469 35.02 3.41 -29.88
N VAL A 470 34.04 4.15 -29.39
CA VAL A 470 33.77 4.30 -27.96
C VAL A 470 32.33 4.01 -27.62
N ALA A 471 32.08 3.37 -26.48
CA ALA A 471 30.75 3.16 -25.93
C ALA A 471 30.68 3.62 -24.47
N SER A 472 29.53 4.12 -24.04
CA SER A 472 29.24 4.29 -22.62
C SER A 472 28.99 2.93 -21.98
N VAL A 473 29.32 2.79 -20.69
CA VAL A 473 28.92 1.62 -19.89
C VAL A 473 27.65 2.00 -19.12
N PRO A 474 26.48 1.41 -19.46
CA PRO A 474 25.20 1.81 -18.87
C PRO A 474 24.95 1.13 -17.51
N ASP A 475 25.95 1.12 -16.63
CA ASP A 475 25.91 0.57 -15.27
C ASP A 475 25.80 1.65 -14.18
N GLY A 476 25.62 2.92 -14.58
CA GLY A 476 25.55 4.08 -13.69
C GLY A 476 26.91 4.61 -13.21
N SER A 477 28.04 4.04 -13.65
CA SER A 477 29.37 4.35 -13.11
C SER A 477 30.18 5.41 -13.87
N ASN A 478 29.60 6.03 -14.90
CA ASN A 478 30.26 7.01 -15.77
C ASN A 478 31.50 6.49 -16.51
N ARG A 479 31.60 5.18 -16.71
CA ARG A 479 32.71 4.57 -17.44
C ARG A 479 32.44 4.58 -18.94
N ILE A 480 33.53 4.62 -19.70
CA ILE A 480 33.51 4.49 -21.15
C ILE A 480 34.45 3.35 -21.56
N LEU A 481 34.08 2.61 -22.59
CA LEU A 481 34.92 1.60 -23.24
C LEU A 481 35.44 2.19 -24.54
N ALA A 482 36.75 2.15 -24.75
CA ALA A 482 37.35 2.52 -26.03
C ALA A 482 38.02 1.30 -26.65
N VAL A 483 37.72 1.05 -27.92
CA VAL A 483 38.44 0.10 -28.76
C VAL A 483 39.24 0.88 -29.80
N TRP A 484 40.46 0.45 -30.08
CA TRP A 484 41.29 1.06 -31.12
C TRP A 484 42.20 0.06 -31.80
N VAL A 485 42.65 0.42 -33.00
CA VAL A 485 43.70 -0.31 -33.71
C VAL A 485 45.06 0.26 -33.32
N GLY A 486 45.99 -0.64 -33.02
CA GLY A 486 47.35 -0.30 -32.63
C GLY A 486 48.22 0.23 -33.77
N PRO A 487 49.48 0.59 -33.48
CA PRO A 487 50.36 1.27 -34.43
C PRO A 487 50.81 0.39 -35.60
N ASP A 488 50.62 -0.93 -35.50
CA ASP A 488 50.90 -1.90 -36.56
C ASP A 488 49.77 -1.97 -37.60
N GLY A 489 48.62 -1.34 -37.33
CA GLY A 489 47.42 -1.40 -38.17
C GLY A 489 46.71 -2.75 -38.14
N LYS A 490 47.14 -3.69 -37.29
CA LYS A 490 46.69 -5.10 -37.30
C LYS A 490 46.18 -5.59 -35.95
N SER A 491 46.67 -4.99 -34.86
CA SER A 491 46.30 -5.36 -33.50
C SER A 491 45.15 -4.50 -33.01
N VAL A 492 44.12 -5.14 -32.46
CA VAL A 492 42.95 -4.49 -31.87
C VAL A 492 43.09 -4.53 -30.35
N PHE A 493 42.92 -3.37 -29.72
CA PHE A 493 43.00 -3.22 -28.27
C PHE A 493 41.70 -2.62 -27.73
N VAL A 494 41.38 -2.94 -26.48
CA VAL A 494 40.25 -2.36 -25.76
C VAL A 494 40.65 -2.03 -24.33
N ASP A 495 40.16 -0.90 -23.82
CA ASP A 495 40.26 -0.57 -22.39
C ASP A 495 39.01 0.17 -21.91
N ARG A 496 38.77 0.07 -20.61
CA ARG A 496 37.72 0.79 -19.91
C ARG A 496 38.35 1.95 -19.15
N PHE A 497 37.79 3.12 -19.33
CA PHE A 497 38.24 4.35 -18.70
C PHE A 497 37.17 4.88 -17.75
N SER A 498 37.62 5.41 -16.61
CA SER A 498 36.77 6.28 -15.80
C SER A 498 36.44 7.58 -16.53
N ALA A 499 35.46 8.33 -16.05
CA ALA A 499 35.12 9.67 -16.59
C ALA A 499 36.27 10.69 -16.53
N THR A 500 37.34 10.41 -15.76
CA THR A 500 38.55 11.24 -15.69
C THR A 500 39.72 10.69 -16.53
N GLY A 501 39.49 9.62 -17.30
CA GLY A 501 40.49 9.02 -18.19
C GLY A 501 41.45 8.02 -17.52
N VAL A 502 41.10 7.47 -16.36
CA VAL A 502 41.92 6.45 -15.70
C VAL A 502 41.59 5.08 -16.30
N GLU A 503 42.61 4.37 -16.80
CA GLU A 503 42.51 2.97 -17.27
C GLU A 503 42.12 2.03 -16.12
N GLU A 504 41.17 1.12 -16.37
CA GLU A 504 40.65 0.21 -15.34
C GLU A 504 41.13 -1.24 -15.46
N PHE A 505 41.57 -1.69 -16.65
CA PHE A 505 42.09 -3.06 -16.80
C PHE A 505 43.58 -3.19 -16.39
N ASN A 506 44.18 -2.12 -15.85
CA ASN A 506 45.61 -1.99 -15.49
C ASN A 506 46.58 -2.08 -16.69
N ALA A 507 46.07 -2.38 -17.88
CA ALA A 507 46.68 -2.22 -19.20
C ALA A 507 45.62 -2.51 -20.28
N PRO A 508 45.78 -1.96 -21.51
CA PRO A 508 44.91 -2.30 -22.63
C PRO A 508 44.87 -3.80 -22.92
N LEU A 509 43.67 -4.35 -23.05
CA LEU A 509 43.45 -5.75 -23.40
C LEU A 509 43.67 -5.95 -24.90
N ALA A 510 44.49 -6.92 -25.27
CA ALA A 510 44.63 -7.35 -26.67
C ALA A 510 43.42 -8.20 -27.08
N VAL A 511 42.64 -7.71 -28.04
CA VAL A 511 41.43 -8.38 -28.54
C VAL A 511 41.79 -9.37 -29.65
N ALA A 512 42.53 -8.91 -30.66
CA ALA A 512 42.91 -9.72 -31.81
C ALA A 512 44.16 -9.12 -32.51
N THR A 513 44.89 -9.96 -33.23
CA THR A 513 45.94 -9.53 -34.17
C THR A 513 45.72 -10.23 -35.50
N LEU A 514 45.49 -9.46 -36.55
CA LEU A 514 45.20 -10.00 -37.89
C LEU A 514 46.50 -10.20 -38.69
N ALA A 515 46.42 -11.06 -39.71
CA ALA A 515 47.49 -11.20 -40.68
C ALA A 515 47.66 -9.93 -41.55
N ASP A 516 46.54 -9.28 -41.86
CA ASP A 516 46.44 -8.04 -42.64
C ASP A 516 45.84 -6.89 -41.82
N ALA A 517 45.73 -5.71 -42.42
CA ALA A 517 45.22 -4.52 -41.74
C ALA A 517 43.75 -4.69 -41.29
N VAL A 518 43.45 -4.14 -40.11
CA VAL A 518 42.08 -3.97 -39.63
C VAL A 518 41.43 -2.80 -40.37
N ASN A 519 40.18 -2.97 -40.82
CA ASN A 519 39.47 -1.96 -41.60
C ASN A 519 38.45 -1.18 -40.77
N ALA A 520 37.87 -1.80 -39.74
CA ALA A 520 36.91 -1.18 -38.83
C ALA A 520 36.91 -1.90 -37.48
N VAL A 521 36.58 -1.15 -36.42
CA VAL A 521 36.31 -1.67 -35.07
C VAL A 521 35.00 -1.10 -34.54
N ARG A 522 34.28 -1.86 -33.72
CA ARG A 522 33.10 -1.42 -32.96
C ARG A 522 33.11 -2.01 -31.56
N VAL A 523 32.56 -1.27 -30.60
CA VAL A 523 32.36 -1.76 -29.24
C VAL A 523 30.96 -1.44 -28.74
N VAL A 524 30.36 -2.38 -28.03
CA VAL A 524 29.08 -2.18 -27.32
C VAL A 524 29.22 -2.69 -25.90
N ALA A 525 28.74 -1.90 -24.94
CA ALA A 525 28.70 -2.27 -23.53
C ALA A 525 27.26 -2.56 -23.07
N MET A 526 27.13 -3.40 -22.06
CA MET A 526 25.85 -3.77 -21.43
C MET A 526 25.78 -3.21 -20.01
N ALA A 527 24.57 -3.11 -19.45
CA ALA A 527 24.33 -2.54 -18.12
C ALA A 527 24.98 -3.32 -16.98
N ASN A 528 25.33 -4.59 -17.21
CA ASN A 528 26.08 -5.42 -16.28
C ASN A 528 27.61 -5.30 -16.44
N GLY A 529 28.09 -4.32 -17.20
CA GLY A 529 29.51 -4.07 -17.44
C GLY A 529 30.16 -4.98 -18.49
N ARG A 530 29.47 -6.02 -18.98
CA ARG A 530 29.96 -6.88 -20.06
C ARG A 530 30.00 -6.13 -21.38
N PHE A 531 30.82 -6.59 -22.32
CA PHE A 531 30.95 -5.92 -23.61
C PHE A 531 31.28 -6.88 -24.76
N VAL A 532 31.05 -6.39 -25.97
CA VAL A 532 31.40 -7.08 -27.22
C VAL A 532 32.25 -6.15 -28.07
N VAL A 533 33.36 -6.68 -28.59
CA VAL A 533 34.17 -6.00 -29.59
C VAL A 533 33.99 -6.70 -30.93
N LEU A 534 33.73 -5.93 -31.98
CA LEU A 534 33.66 -6.39 -33.36
C LEU A 534 34.78 -5.75 -34.17
N TRP A 535 35.35 -6.48 -35.11
CA TRP A 535 36.33 -5.96 -36.05
C TRP A 535 36.13 -6.53 -37.45
N GLU A 536 36.51 -5.74 -38.44
CA GLU A 536 36.51 -6.12 -39.85
C GLU A 536 37.95 -6.27 -40.35
N GLY A 537 38.20 -7.34 -41.10
CA GLY A 537 39.48 -7.51 -41.78
C GLY A 537 39.49 -8.67 -42.78
N ALA A 538 40.59 -8.78 -43.52
CA ALA A 538 40.71 -9.83 -44.53
C ALA A 538 40.87 -11.22 -43.91
N GLY A 539 40.08 -12.18 -44.39
CA GLY A 539 40.17 -13.59 -44.03
C GLY A 539 39.71 -13.95 -42.62
N VAL A 540 39.11 -13.02 -41.87
CA VAL A 540 38.68 -13.26 -40.48
C VAL A 540 37.49 -14.23 -40.36
N ASP A 541 36.68 -14.34 -41.41
CA ASP A 541 35.55 -15.28 -41.52
C ASP A 541 35.84 -16.45 -42.47
N GLY A 542 37.08 -16.54 -42.97
CA GLY A 542 37.50 -17.53 -43.97
C GLY A 542 37.37 -17.11 -45.44
N SER A 543 36.90 -15.90 -45.77
CA SER A 543 36.85 -15.41 -47.16
C SER A 543 36.90 -13.89 -47.29
N GLY A 544 37.66 -13.35 -48.26
CA GLY A 544 37.59 -11.92 -48.60
C GLY A 544 37.74 -10.98 -47.40
N LEU A 545 36.89 -9.95 -47.31
CA LEU A 545 36.68 -9.15 -46.10
C LEU A 545 35.54 -9.74 -45.28
N GLY A 546 35.78 -9.96 -43.99
CA GLY A 546 34.81 -10.52 -43.06
C GLY A 546 34.70 -9.70 -41.77
N ILE A 547 33.71 -10.04 -40.95
CA ILE A 547 33.50 -9.46 -39.61
C ILE A 547 33.65 -10.58 -38.58
N ALA A 548 34.45 -10.33 -37.55
CA ALA A 548 34.59 -11.21 -36.39
C ALA A 548 34.30 -10.43 -35.10
N GLY A 549 34.08 -11.15 -34.00
CA GLY A 549 33.73 -10.55 -32.73
C GLY A 549 34.14 -11.41 -31.54
N GLN A 550 34.32 -10.76 -30.40
CA GLN A 550 34.67 -11.40 -29.14
C GLN A 550 33.82 -10.82 -28.01
N ARG A 551 33.23 -11.70 -27.19
CA ARG A 551 32.50 -11.32 -25.98
C ARG A 551 33.41 -11.34 -24.77
N PHE A 552 33.22 -10.38 -23.88
CA PHE A 552 33.97 -10.23 -22.64
C PHE A 552 33.05 -10.09 -21.44
N ASP A 553 33.49 -10.55 -20.28
CA ASP A 553 32.87 -10.23 -19.00
C ASP A 553 33.21 -8.79 -18.56
N ASP A 554 32.67 -8.37 -17.42
CA ASP A 554 32.87 -7.04 -16.85
C ASP A 554 34.29 -6.79 -16.32
N GLN A 555 35.12 -7.84 -16.23
CA GLN A 555 36.52 -7.77 -15.83
C GLN A 555 37.47 -7.91 -17.03
N GLY A 556 36.94 -8.05 -18.25
CA GLY A 556 37.74 -8.20 -19.47
C GLY A 556 38.17 -9.63 -19.79
N SER A 557 37.60 -10.65 -19.13
CA SER A 557 37.84 -12.05 -19.47
C SER A 557 37.00 -12.51 -20.65
N LEU A 558 37.55 -13.39 -21.48
CA LEU A 558 36.86 -13.93 -22.67
C LEU A 558 35.67 -14.82 -22.27
N LEU A 559 34.52 -14.60 -22.92
CA LEU A 559 33.30 -15.40 -22.72
C LEU A 559 32.92 -16.27 -23.93
N GLY A 560 33.63 -16.12 -25.05
CA GLY A 560 33.34 -16.83 -26.30
C GLY A 560 33.27 -15.94 -27.51
#